data_AF-A0A7K0P0W4-F1
#
_entry.id   AF-A0A7K0P0W4-F1
#
_cell.length_a   1.000
_cell.length_b   1.000
_cell.length_c   1.000
_cell.angle_alpha   90.00
_cell.angle_beta   90.00
_cell.angle_gamma   90.00
#
_symmetry.space_group_name_H-M   'P 1'
#
loop_
_entity.id
_entity.type
_entity.pdbx_description
1 polymer ?
#
loop_
_entity_poly.entity_id
_entity_poly.type
_entity_poly.pdbx_seq_one_letter_code
_entity_poly.pdbx_strand_id
1 'polypeptide(L)'
;MPEHPHEITEVTLLEVIGEEEALRAGALAIVSRTAGAEIGGYRFDVLVRRAVERGVAGLVLRQPTPSSVTGDSLAQRGRLALLEVSDAADPLQV
;
A
#
# COMPACT_ATOMS: atom_id res chain seq x y z
N MET A 1 12.68 5.01 16.62
CA MET A 1 11.63 4.33 15.82
C MET A 1 10.31 4.54 16.54
N PRO A 2 9.20 4.86 15.84
CA PRO A 2 7.91 5.07 16.50
C PRO A 2 7.43 3.78 17.18
N GLU A 3 6.73 3.88 18.31
CA GLU A 3 6.25 2.75 19.11
C GLU A 3 4.90 2.18 18.66
N HIS A 4 4.15 2.90 17.82
CA HIS A 4 2.81 2.55 17.33
C HIS A 4 2.73 2.53 15.79
N PRO A 5 1.77 1.80 15.18
CA PRO A 5 1.43 1.97 13.76
C PRO A 5 1.03 3.43 13.48
N HIS A 6 1.28 3.89 12.26
CA HIS A 6 0.95 5.26 11.87
C HIS A 6 -0.57 5.48 11.89
N GLU A 7 -1.00 6.62 12.42
CA GLU A 7 -2.40 7.06 12.35
C GLU A 7 -2.80 7.33 10.90
N ILE A 8 -4.01 6.89 10.52
CA ILE A 8 -4.56 7.17 9.20
C ILE A 8 -5.24 8.54 9.25
N THR A 9 -4.65 9.52 8.57
CA THR A 9 -5.15 10.91 8.52
C THR A 9 -5.86 11.24 7.22
N GLU A 10 -5.54 10.53 6.14
CA GLU A 10 -6.16 10.70 4.82
C GLU A 10 -6.23 9.39 4.04
N VAL A 11 -7.12 9.34 3.06
CA VAL A 11 -7.22 8.22 2.09
C VAL A 11 -6.92 8.77 0.71
N THR A 12 -6.05 8.09 -0.03
CA THR A 12 -5.69 8.49 -1.40
C THR A 12 -5.84 7.33 -2.38
N LEU A 13 -6.06 7.62 -3.65
CA LEU A 13 -6.11 6.64 -4.74
C LEU A 13 -4.82 6.75 -5.56
N LEU A 14 -4.13 5.63 -5.74
CA LEU A 14 -2.98 5.49 -6.61
C LEU A 14 -3.41 4.87 -7.94
N GLU A 15 -3.47 5.71 -8.97
CA GLU A 15 -3.82 5.30 -10.34
C GLU A 15 -2.61 4.94 -11.19
N VAL A 16 -1.45 5.54 -10.92
CA VAL A 16 -0.21 5.35 -11.67
C VAL A 16 0.95 5.05 -10.71
N ILE A 17 1.69 3.97 -11.00
CA ILE A 17 2.87 3.58 -10.22
C ILE A 17 4.10 4.30 -10.76
N GLY A 18 4.80 5.03 -9.90
CA GLY A 18 5.87 5.95 -10.26
C GLY A 18 5.52 7.41 -9.98
N GLU A 19 4.23 7.74 -9.86
CA GLU A 19 3.72 9.10 -9.57
C GLU A 19 3.19 9.17 -8.13
N GLU A 20 4.05 8.87 -7.15
CA GLU A 20 3.64 8.78 -5.75
C GLU A 20 3.63 10.14 -5.02
N GLU A 21 3.40 11.27 -5.70
CA GLU A 21 3.22 12.57 -5.03
C GLU A 21 2.07 12.54 -4.00
N ALA A 22 1.10 11.66 -4.24
CA ALA A 22 -0.03 11.41 -3.35
C ALA A 22 0.32 10.58 -2.10
N LEU A 23 1.49 9.92 -2.05
CA LEU A 23 1.95 9.22 -0.84
C LEU A 23 2.51 10.22 0.17
N ARG A 24 1.68 10.59 1.14
CA ARG A 24 2.07 11.46 2.26
C ARG A 24 2.03 10.71 3.58
N ALA A 25 2.65 11.30 4.59
CA ALA A 25 2.65 10.73 5.93
C ALA A 25 1.22 10.60 6.47
N GLY A 26 0.89 9.42 7.02
CA GLY A 26 -0.44 9.11 7.54
C GLY A 26 -1.49 8.73 6.48
N ALA A 27 -1.14 8.70 5.19
CA ALA A 27 -2.08 8.28 4.16
C ALA A 27 -2.36 6.76 4.21
N LEU A 28 -3.61 6.37 3.98
CA LEU A 28 -3.97 5.02 3.53
C LEU A 28 -4.13 5.08 2.00
N ALA A 29 -3.19 4.50 1.27
CA ALA A 29 -3.20 4.55 -0.19
C ALA A 29 -3.87 3.32 -0.79
N ILE A 30 -4.93 3.55 -1.54
CA ILE A 30 -5.65 2.51 -2.29
C ILE A 30 -5.02 2.40 -3.66
N VAL A 31 -4.45 1.25 -3.96
CA VAL A 31 -3.92 0.95 -5.29
C VAL A 31 -5.10 0.58 -6.18
N SER A 32 -5.29 1.36 -7.25
CA SER A 32 -6.31 1.07 -8.25
C SER A 32 -6.06 -0.29 -8.92
N ARG A 33 -7.10 -0.88 -9.52
CA ARG A 33 -6.93 -2.15 -10.26
C ARG A 33 -5.94 -2.03 -11.41
N THR A 34 -6.00 -0.92 -12.14
CA THR A 34 -5.12 -0.64 -13.27
C THR A 34 -3.67 -0.56 -12.81
N ALA A 35 -3.40 0.18 -11.73
CA ALA A 35 -2.08 0.24 -11.12
C ALA A 35 -1.63 -1.13 -10.60
N GLY A 36 -2.50 -1.84 -9.88
CA GLY A 36 -2.22 -3.14 -9.29
C GLY A 36 -1.81 -4.21 -10.31
N ALA A 37 -2.43 -4.22 -11.48
CA ALA A 37 -2.07 -5.13 -12.57
C ALA A 37 -0.62 -4.96 -13.06
N GLU A 38 -0.03 -3.78 -12.85
CA GLU A 38 1.36 -3.49 -13.21
C GLU A 38 2.35 -3.74 -12.07
N ILE A 39 1.86 -3.98 -10.85
CA ILE A 39 2.68 -4.14 -9.65
C ILE A 39 2.96 -5.62 -9.48
N GLY A 40 4.13 -6.05 -9.95
CA GLY A 40 4.67 -7.38 -9.70
C GLY A 40 6.15 -7.32 -9.32
N GLY A 41 6.56 -8.20 -8.41
CA GLY A 41 7.97 -8.38 -8.02
C GLY A 41 8.64 -7.08 -7.59
N TYR A 42 9.67 -6.65 -8.32
CA TYR A 42 10.46 -5.46 -7.97
C TYR A 42 9.65 -4.17 -7.85
N ARG A 43 8.62 -3.95 -8.68
CA ARG A 43 7.80 -2.73 -8.61
C ARG A 43 7.00 -2.65 -7.31
N PHE A 44 6.59 -3.81 -6.77
CA PHE A 44 5.96 -3.89 -5.46
C PHE A 44 6.94 -3.49 -4.35
N ASP A 45 8.15 -4.05 -4.36
CA ASP A 45 9.19 -3.73 -3.38
C ASP A 45 9.53 -2.22 -3.36
N VAL A 46 9.61 -1.61 -4.55
CA VAL A 46 9.85 -0.17 -4.70
C VAL A 46 8.69 0.65 -4.12
N LEU A 47 7.44 0.28 -4.43
CA LEU A 47 6.26 0.97 -3.89
C LEU A 47 6.23 0.89 -2.35
N VAL A 48 6.43 -0.31 -1.79
CA VAL A 48 6.47 -0.52 -0.34
C VAL A 48 7.58 0.32 0.30
N ARG A 49 8.79 0.28 -0.28
CA ARG A 49 9.91 1.08 0.21
C ARG A 49 9.58 2.57 0.22
N ARG A 50 9.04 3.11 -0.88
CA ARG A 50 8.65 4.53 -0.99
C ARG A 50 7.57 4.91 0.02
N ALA A 51 6.58 4.04 0.21
CA ALA A 51 5.51 4.25 1.18
C ALA A 51 6.07 4.32 2.62
N VAL A 52 6.99 3.41 2.97
CA VAL A 52 7.70 3.44 4.25
C VAL A 52 8.53 4.71 4.42
N GLU A 53 9.33 5.09 3.42
CA GLU A 53 10.17 6.30 3.45
C GLU A 53 9.34 7.59 3.64
N ARG A 54 8.09 7.58 3.16
CA ARG A 54 7.15 8.71 3.26
C ARG A 54 6.25 8.67 4.49
N GLY A 55 6.36 7.64 5.34
CA GLY A 55 5.54 7.50 6.55
C GLY A 55 4.05 7.24 6.27
N VAL A 56 3.75 6.59 5.14
CA VAL A 56 2.39 6.16 4.78
C VAL A 56 1.88 5.16 5.83
N ALA A 57 0.61 5.24 6.18
CA ALA A 57 0.02 4.36 7.19
C ALA A 57 -0.30 2.96 6.67
N GLY A 58 -0.73 2.87 5.41
CA GLY A 58 -0.93 1.58 4.76
C GLY A 58 -1.13 1.65 3.25
N LEU A 59 -1.02 0.48 2.62
CA LEU A 59 -1.37 0.23 1.23
C LEU A 59 -2.52 -0.77 1.17
N VAL A 60 -3.54 -0.45 0.38
CA VAL A 60 -4.64 -1.36 0.06
C VAL A 60 -4.47 -1.84 -1.38
N LEU A 61 -4.26 -3.12 -1.56
CA LEU A 61 -4.05 -3.79 -2.83
C LEU A 61 -5.35 -4.52 -3.22
N ARG A 62 -5.84 -4.27 -4.43
CA ARG A 62 -6.96 -5.03 -4.98
C ARG A 62 -6.46 -6.31 -5.65
N GLN A 63 -7.10 -7.43 -5.33
CA GLN A 63 -6.65 -8.78 -5.67
C GLN A 63 -6.28 -9.06 -7.15
N PRO A 64 -5.46 -10.10 -7.39
CA PRO A 64 -4.32 -10.55 -6.58
C PRO A 64 -3.05 -9.82 -7.02
N THR A 65 -2.36 -9.17 -6.09
CA THR A 65 -1.03 -8.59 -6.34
C THR A 65 0.04 -9.58 -5.86
N PRO A 66 1.05 -9.95 -6.67
CA PRO A 66 2.09 -10.86 -6.23
C PRO A 66 2.85 -10.27 -5.04
N SER A 67 2.72 -10.88 -3.85
CA SER A 67 3.54 -10.53 -2.70
C SER A 67 4.98 -10.98 -2.94
N SER A 68 5.92 -10.27 -2.30
CA SER A 68 7.34 -10.58 -2.34
C SER A 68 7.84 -10.62 -0.91
N VAL A 69 8.68 -11.61 -0.58
CA VAL A 69 9.29 -11.76 0.76
C VAL A 69 10.03 -10.47 1.17
N THR A 70 10.66 -9.79 0.20
CA THR A 70 11.34 -8.52 0.41
C THR A 70 10.36 -7.40 0.74
N GLY A 71 9.29 -7.26 -0.05
CA GLY A 71 8.25 -6.26 0.16
C GLY A 71 7.56 -6.45 1.51
N ASP A 72 7.21 -7.68 1.87
CA ASP A 72 6.59 -7.98 3.17
C ASP A 72 7.54 -7.64 4.33
N SER A 73 8.83 -7.96 4.21
CA SER A 73 9.84 -7.61 5.21
C SER A 73 10.05 -6.10 5.34
N LEU A 74 10.04 -5.38 4.22
CA LEU A 74 10.12 -3.92 4.20
C LEU A 74 8.91 -3.28 4.89
N ALA A 75 7.70 -3.75 4.56
CA ALA A 75 6.46 -3.27 5.18
C ALA A 75 6.47 -3.51 6.70
N GLN A 76 6.89 -4.71 7.13
CA GLN A 76 6.96 -5.04 8.55
C GLN A 76 7.98 -4.15 9.31
N ARG A 77 9.18 -3.96 8.76
CA ARG A 77 10.20 -3.09 9.38
C ARG A 77 9.77 -1.62 9.40
N GLY A 78 9.08 -1.18 8.34
CA GLY A 78 8.55 0.16 8.20
C GLY A 78 7.22 0.40 8.91
N ARG A 79 6.61 -0.65 9.50
CA ARG A 79 5.28 -0.61 10.12
C ARG A 79 4.19 -0.10 9.18
N LEU A 80 4.33 -0.40 7.89
CA LEU A 80 3.34 -0.11 6.87
C LEU A 80 2.31 -1.25 6.87
N ALA A 81 1.03 -0.92 7.04
CA ALA A 81 -0.02 -1.92 6.89
C ALA A 81 -0.18 -2.30 5.41
N LEU A 82 -0.17 -3.60 5.10
CA LEU A 82 -0.52 -4.12 3.77
C LEU A 82 -1.86 -4.83 3.89
N LEU A 83 -2.86 -4.34 3.16
CA LEU A 83 -4.18 -4.95 3.11
C LEU A 83 -4.45 -5.43 1.70
N GLU A 84 -4.78 -6.71 1.56
CA GLU A 84 -5.31 -7.25 0.32
C GLU A 84 -6.84 -7.28 0.41
N VAL A 85 -7.50 -6.65 -0.55
CA VAL A 85 -8.96 -6.60 -0.64
C VAL A 85 -9.39 -7.30 -1.92
N SER A 86 -10.25 -8.30 -1.76
CA SER A 86 -10.87 -8.97 -2.89
C SER A 86 -11.78 -8.03 -3.65
N ASP A 87 -11.81 -8.14 -4.98
CA ASP A 87 -12.81 -7.45 -5.80
C ASP A 87 -14.25 -7.89 -5.48
N ALA A 88 -14.41 -9.06 -4.84
CA ALA A 88 -15.68 -9.54 -4.32
C ALA A 88 -16.05 -8.97 -2.94
N ALA A 89 -15.18 -8.16 -2.31
CA ALA A 89 -15.48 -7.52 -1.05
C ALA A 89 -16.54 -6.43 -1.27
N ASP A 90 -17.79 -6.71 -0.89
CA ASP A 90 -18.88 -5.76 -0.91
C ASP A 90 -18.87 -4.93 0.38
N PRO A 91 -18.61 -3.61 0.33
CA PRO A 91 -18.60 -2.75 1.51
C PRO A 91 -20.00 -2.55 2.13
N LEU A 92 -21.08 -2.98 1.46
CA LEU A 92 -22.46 -2.88 1.94
C LEU A 92 -23.00 -4.18 2.57
N GLN A 93 -22.17 -5.23 2.65
CA GLN A 93 -22.55 -6.52 3.23
C GLN A 93 -22.00 -6.75 4.66
N VAL A 94 -21.65 -5.67 5.36
CA VAL A 94 -21.27 -5.70 6.80
C VAL A 94 -22.48 -5.78 7.71
#